data_AF-A0ABD7S6T2-F1
#
_entry.id   AF-A0ABD7S6T2-F1
#
_cell.length_a   1.000
_cell.length_b   1.000
_cell.length_c   1.000
_cell.angle_alpha   90.00
_cell.angle_beta   90.00
_cell.angle_gamma   90.00
#
_symmetry.space_group_name_H-M   'P 1'
#
loop_
_entity.id
_entity.type
_entity.pdbx_description
1 polymer ?
#
loop_
_entity_poly.entity_id
_entity_poly.type
_entity_poly.pdbx_seq_one_letter_code
_entity_poly.pdbx_strand_id
1 'polypeptide(L)'
;MSRLLSWCLSSLLLLACLVAIGCAATPPTDAATPSSTSSSRPAGTPAPAKPITVTTTCRTDADCTVKNVGNCCGAFPACVNVNSATDPKGVLAQCQASGMMSVCGFRQISACQCVAGQCAAKDAQADTLRPATPPTEMVH
;
A
#
# COMPACT_ATOMS: atom_id res chain seq x y z
N MET A 1 -24.22 20.22 -40.99
CA MET A 1 -23.78 21.53 -40.45
C MET A 1 -23.49 21.44 -38.94
N SER A 2 -24.32 20.76 -38.14
CA SER A 2 -24.12 20.64 -36.68
C SER A 2 -22.89 19.82 -36.23
N ARG A 3 -22.40 18.87 -37.02
CA ARG A 3 -21.19 18.09 -36.67
C ARG A 3 -19.89 18.88 -36.85
N LEU A 4 -19.85 19.77 -37.83
CA LEU A 4 -18.73 20.69 -38.04
C LEU A 4 -18.71 21.76 -36.94
N LEU A 5 -19.88 22.27 -36.56
CA LEU A 5 -20.02 23.21 -35.44
C LEU A 5 -19.58 22.59 -34.11
N SER A 6 -19.98 21.33 -33.85
CA SER A 6 -19.59 20.58 -32.65
C SER A 6 -18.09 20.29 -32.61
N TRP A 7 -17.45 20.03 -33.76
CA TRP A 7 -16.02 19.80 -33.82
C TRP A 7 -15.22 21.08 -33.58
N CYS A 8 -15.65 22.20 -34.18
CA CYS A 8 -15.05 23.51 -33.93
C CYS A 8 -15.18 23.95 -32.46
N LEU A 9 -16.33 23.74 -31.83
CA LEU A 9 -16.55 24.07 -30.41
C LEU A 9 -15.64 23.25 -29.49
N SER A 10 -15.46 21.95 -29.79
CA SER A 10 -14.58 21.07 -29.01
C SER A 10 -13.10 21.45 -29.16
N SER A 11 -12.66 21.83 -30.36
CA SER A 11 -11.29 22.31 -30.59
C SER A 11 -11.02 23.65 -29.92
N LEU A 12 -12.00 24.58 -29.91
CA LEU A 12 -11.86 25.86 -29.19
C LEU A 12 -11.72 25.66 -27.68
N LEU A 13 -12.46 24.71 -27.10
CA LEU A 13 -12.42 24.43 -25.67
C LEU A 13 -11.06 23.83 -25.24
N LEU A 14 -10.48 22.95 -26.07
CA LEU A 14 -9.17 22.36 -25.84
C LEU A 14 -8.03 23.39 -25.91
N LEU A 15 -8.08 24.33 -26.87
CA LEU A 15 -7.09 25.42 -26.94
C LEU A 15 -7.15 26.36 -25.73
N ALA A 16 -8.35 26.63 -25.20
CA ALA A 16 -8.53 27.49 -24.03
C ALA A 16 -7.93 26.89 -22.74
N CYS A 17 -8.00 25.57 -22.55
CA CYS A 17 -7.41 24.91 -21.39
C CYS A 17 -5.87 24.92 -21.40
N LEU A 18 -5.23 24.94 -22.57
CA LEU A 18 -3.76 24.96 -22.69
C LEU A 18 -3.13 26.32 -22.35
N VAL A 19 -3.90 27.42 -22.39
CA VAL A 19 -3.42 28.78 -22.09
C VAL A 19 -3.42 29.11 -20.59
N ALA A 20 -4.05 28.30 -19.74
CA ALA A 20 -4.17 28.56 -18.31
C ALA A 20 -3.00 28.07 -17.43
N ILE A 21 -1.94 27.49 -18.02
CA ILE A 21 -0.79 26.96 -17.28
C ILE A 21 0.43 27.85 -17.57
N GLY A 22 0.51 29.00 -16.91
CA GLY A 22 1.71 29.82 -16.98
C GLY A 22 1.70 31.06 -16.08
N CYS A 23 2.61 31.03 -15.08
CA CYS A 23 3.27 32.14 -14.39
C CYS A 23 2.83 32.45 -12.95
N ALA A 24 3.60 31.94 -11.98
CA ALA A 24 3.87 32.62 -10.72
C ALA A 24 5.38 32.80 -10.57
N ALA A 25 5.82 34.05 -10.43
CA ALA A 25 7.19 34.48 -10.26
C ALA A 25 7.66 34.41 -8.79
N THR A 26 8.98 34.39 -8.63
CA THR A 26 9.82 34.07 -7.47
C THR A 26 9.81 35.08 -6.31
N PRO A 27 10.36 34.68 -5.15
CA PRO A 27 11.31 35.53 -4.43
C PRO A 27 12.73 34.91 -4.31
N PRO A 28 13.78 35.72 -4.06
CA PRO A 28 15.16 35.27 -3.95
C PRO A 28 15.45 34.70 -2.55
N THR A 29 16.30 33.68 -2.46
CA THR A 29 16.89 33.24 -1.18
C THR A 29 18.28 32.70 -1.46
N ASP A 30 19.18 33.13 -0.58
CA ASP A 30 20.63 33.13 -0.69
C ASP A 30 21.31 31.81 -1.06
N ALA A 31 22.49 32.01 -1.65
CA ALA A 31 23.51 31.01 -1.85
C ALA A 31 23.87 30.28 -0.54
N ALA A 32 23.72 28.97 -0.56
CA ALA A 32 24.57 28.07 0.21
C ALA A 32 24.77 26.78 -0.61
N THR A 33 25.94 26.68 -1.25
CA THR A 33 26.46 25.44 -1.83
C THR A 33 26.41 24.31 -0.79
N PRO A 34 25.64 23.23 -0.99
CA PRO A 34 25.93 22.00 -0.27
C PRO A 34 27.08 21.32 -0.99
N SER A 35 28.26 21.36 -0.38
CA SER A 35 29.39 20.52 -0.76
C SER A 35 28.94 19.06 -0.80
N SER A 36 28.87 18.48 -2.00
CA SER A 36 28.73 17.05 -2.22
C SER A 36 29.99 16.34 -1.74
N THR A 37 30.10 16.14 -0.43
CA THR A 37 31.07 15.18 0.11
C THR A 37 30.44 13.81 -0.03
N SER A 38 30.67 13.18 -1.19
CA SER A 38 30.45 11.75 -1.38
C SER A 38 31.37 10.99 -0.43
N SER A 39 30.92 10.80 0.81
CA SER A 39 31.54 9.90 1.75
C SER A 39 31.17 8.48 1.34
N SER A 40 31.94 7.91 0.43
CA SER A 40 31.92 6.49 0.09
C SER A 40 32.33 5.68 1.32
N ARG A 41 31.37 5.43 2.20
CA ARG A 41 31.49 4.42 3.25
C ARG A 41 31.47 3.06 2.55
N PRO A 42 32.45 2.17 2.79
CA PRO A 42 32.39 0.80 2.29
C PRO A 42 31.05 0.20 2.72
N ALA A 43 30.35 -0.41 1.77
CA ALA A 43 29.16 -1.20 2.04
C ALA A 43 29.56 -2.32 3.00
N GLY A 44 29.34 -2.09 4.29
CA GLY A 44 29.47 -3.13 5.30
C GLY A 44 28.48 -4.22 4.93
N THR A 45 28.96 -5.46 4.88
CA THR A 45 28.13 -6.65 4.76
C THR A 45 26.90 -6.51 5.67
N PRO A 46 25.67 -6.59 5.13
CA PRO A 46 24.48 -6.52 5.96
C PRO A 46 24.58 -7.62 7.01
N ALA A 47 24.62 -7.23 8.28
CA ALA A 47 24.51 -8.20 9.36
C ALA A 47 23.20 -8.99 9.16
N PRO A 48 23.18 -10.30 9.43
CA PRO A 48 21.97 -11.10 9.29
C PRO A 48 20.86 -10.44 10.13
N ALA A 49 19.83 -9.95 9.44
CA ALA A 49 18.71 -9.28 10.09
C ALA A 49 18.03 -10.28 11.03
N LYS A 50 17.91 -9.91 12.31
CA LYS A 50 17.14 -10.72 13.26
C LYS A 50 15.69 -10.82 12.75
N PRO A 51 15.05 -12.00 12.84
CA PRO A 51 13.66 -12.14 12.44
C PRO A 51 12.78 -11.16 13.21
N ILE A 52 12.08 -10.28 12.49
CA ILE A 52 11.10 -9.38 13.09
C ILE A 52 9.86 -10.20 13.44
N THR A 53 9.48 -10.17 14.71
CA THR A 53 8.26 -10.85 15.17
C THR A 53 7.10 -9.87 15.11
N VAL A 54 6.10 -10.18 14.28
CA VAL A 54 4.84 -9.44 14.23
C VAL A 54 4.00 -9.82 15.44
N THR A 55 3.59 -8.82 16.20
CA THR A 55 2.75 -9.00 17.39
C THR A 55 1.32 -8.62 17.08
N THR A 56 0.40 -9.52 17.35
CA THR A 56 -1.04 -9.33 17.16
C THR A 56 -1.78 -9.21 18.49
N THR A 57 -1.12 -9.33 19.64
CA THR A 57 -1.81 -9.27 20.93
C THR A 57 -2.37 -7.88 21.22
N CYS A 58 -3.53 -7.82 21.87
CA CYS A 58 -4.23 -6.59 22.20
C CYS A 58 -5.04 -6.72 23.49
N ARG A 59 -5.41 -5.58 24.08
CA ARG A 59 -6.41 -5.50 25.17
C ARG A 59 -7.70 -4.86 24.67
N THR A 60 -7.59 -3.90 23.76
CA THR A 60 -8.69 -3.12 23.23
C THR A 60 -8.53 -2.91 21.72
N ASP A 61 -9.61 -2.52 21.04
CA ASP A 61 -9.57 -2.17 19.61
C ASP A 61 -8.53 -1.09 19.27
N ALA A 62 -8.28 -0.16 20.20
CA ALA A 62 -7.31 0.92 20.03
C ALA A 62 -5.86 0.44 19.97
N ASP A 63 -5.59 -0.78 20.45
CA ASP A 63 -4.27 -1.40 20.35
C ASP A 63 -4.01 -1.96 18.95
N CYS A 64 -5.01 -2.01 18.07
CA CYS A 64 -4.91 -2.64 16.76
C CYS A 64 -4.91 -1.61 15.63
N THR A 65 -4.04 -1.82 14.66
CA THR A 65 -3.96 -0.98 13.45
C THR A 65 -3.59 -1.81 12.23
N VAL A 66 -3.96 -1.31 11.05
CA VAL A 66 -3.56 -1.91 9.78
C VAL A 66 -2.12 -1.49 9.50
N LYS A 67 -1.22 -2.48 9.42
CA LYS A 67 0.16 -2.27 8.93
C LYS A 67 0.45 -3.19 7.76
N ASN A 68 1.37 -2.76 6.91
CA ASN A 68 1.93 -3.65 5.90
C ASN A 68 2.99 -4.54 6.55
N VAL A 69 2.67 -5.83 6.70
CA VAL A 69 3.62 -6.82 7.25
C VAL A 69 4.50 -7.44 6.15
N GLY A 70 4.07 -7.33 4.89
CA GLY A 70 4.72 -7.91 3.72
C GLY A 70 4.50 -9.42 3.59
N ASN A 71 4.57 -9.92 2.36
CA ASN A 71 4.66 -11.33 2.02
C ASN A 71 5.44 -11.51 0.71
N CYS A 72 5.64 -12.74 0.23
CA CYS A 72 6.31 -13.00 -1.05
C CYS A 72 5.55 -12.53 -2.30
N CYS A 73 4.37 -11.95 -2.14
CA CYS A 73 3.56 -11.32 -3.18
C CYS A 73 3.58 -9.78 -3.11
N GLY A 74 4.38 -9.20 -2.22
CA GLY A 74 4.52 -7.75 -2.06
C GLY A 74 3.80 -7.22 -0.82
N ALA A 75 2.99 -6.18 -1.01
CA ALA A 75 2.28 -5.52 0.09
C ALA A 75 1.20 -6.44 0.66
N PHE A 76 1.21 -6.60 1.98
CA PHE A 76 0.24 -7.40 2.70
C PHE A 76 -0.26 -6.63 3.93
N PRO A 77 -1.37 -5.86 3.80
CA PRO A 77 -1.98 -5.18 4.93
C PRO A 77 -2.60 -6.19 5.89
N ALA A 78 -2.29 -6.07 7.18
CA ALA A 78 -2.82 -6.93 8.24
C ALA A 78 -3.09 -6.13 9.51
N CYS A 79 -4.04 -6.59 10.32
CA CYS A 79 -4.28 -6.06 11.66
C CYS A 79 -3.23 -6.57 12.64
N VAL A 80 -2.47 -5.65 13.21
CA VAL A 80 -1.40 -5.96 14.17
C VAL A 80 -1.46 -4.96 15.32
N ASN A 81 -0.72 -5.23 16.39
CA ASN A 81 -0.61 -4.27 17.48
C ASN A 81 0.03 -2.96 16.97
N VAL A 82 -0.44 -1.80 17.44
CA VAL A 82 0.12 -0.47 17.11
C VAL A 82 1.60 -0.37 17.39
N ASN A 83 2.12 -1.11 18.36
CA ASN A 83 3.54 -1.16 18.73
C ASN A 83 4.30 -2.30 18.03
N SER A 84 3.64 -3.14 17.24
CA SER A 84 4.30 -4.21 16.49
C SER A 84 5.25 -3.63 15.45
N ALA A 85 6.48 -4.14 15.43
CA ALA A 85 7.39 -3.93 14.31
C ALA A 85 6.92 -4.71 13.08
N THR A 86 7.29 -4.22 11.90
CA THR A 86 7.05 -4.85 10.59
C THR A 86 8.23 -4.56 9.68
N ASP A 87 8.59 -5.49 8.81
CA ASP A 87 9.64 -5.28 7.80
C ASP A 87 9.22 -5.84 6.43
N PRO A 88 8.29 -5.17 5.73
CA PRO A 88 7.84 -5.64 4.43
C PRO A 88 8.96 -5.64 3.38
N LYS A 89 10.00 -4.82 3.55
CA LYS A 89 11.15 -4.78 2.62
C LYS A 89 12.09 -5.96 2.85
N GLY A 90 12.38 -6.31 4.10
CA GLY A 90 13.15 -7.50 4.44
C GLY A 90 12.45 -8.79 4.03
N VAL A 91 11.13 -8.87 4.21
CA VAL A 91 10.32 -9.99 3.69
C VAL A 91 10.44 -10.09 2.17
N LEU A 92 10.27 -8.96 1.46
CA LEU A 92 10.41 -8.93 0.00
C LEU A 92 11.80 -9.39 -0.45
N ALA A 93 12.86 -8.87 0.18
CA ALA A 93 14.24 -9.23 -0.13
C ALA A 93 14.52 -10.72 0.11
N GLN A 94 13.99 -11.28 1.20
CA GLN A 94 14.11 -12.71 1.49
C GLN A 94 13.40 -13.57 0.44
N CYS A 95 12.19 -13.17 0.03
CA CYS A 95 11.43 -13.88 -1.01
C CYS A 95 12.11 -13.80 -2.38
N GLN A 96 12.75 -12.68 -2.70
CA GLN A 96 13.59 -12.55 -3.90
C GLN A 96 14.80 -13.48 -3.84
N ALA A 97 15.50 -13.51 -2.70
CA ALA A 97 16.67 -14.36 -2.51
C ALA A 97 16.32 -15.86 -2.56
N SER A 98 15.13 -16.25 -2.11
CA SER A 98 14.66 -17.64 -2.13
C SER A 98 13.91 -18.03 -3.41
N GLY A 99 13.71 -17.13 -4.36
CA GLY A 99 12.95 -17.39 -5.59
C GLY A 99 11.45 -17.66 -5.34
N MET A 100 10.91 -17.28 -4.18
CA MET A 100 9.51 -17.50 -3.80
C MET A 100 8.58 -16.35 -4.19
N MET A 101 9.10 -15.37 -4.94
CA MET A 101 8.32 -14.24 -5.42
C MET A 101 7.14 -14.70 -6.28
N SER A 102 5.96 -14.16 -6.00
CA SER A 102 4.75 -14.37 -6.79
C SER A 102 3.92 -13.09 -6.85
N VAL A 103 2.72 -13.16 -7.41
CA VAL A 103 1.77 -12.04 -7.45
C VAL A 103 0.46 -12.52 -6.84
N CYS A 104 0.03 -11.84 -5.78
CA CYS A 104 -1.22 -12.11 -5.09
C CYS A 104 -2.05 -10.83 -5.02
N GLY A 105 -3.37 -10.99 -4.92
CA GLY A 105 -4.22 -9.92 -4.41
C GLY A 105 -4.11 -9.81 -2.88
N PHE A 106 -4.58 -8.69 -2.34
CA PHE A 106 -4.82 -8.54 -0.91
C PHE A 106 -6.27 -8.14 -0.67
N ARG A 107 -6.81 -8.55 0.48
CA ARG A 107 -8.13 -8.10 0.92
C ARG A 107 -8.00 -6.67 1.45
N GLN A 108 -8.94 -5.80 1.09
CA GLN A 108 -9.00 -4.48 1.70
C GLN A 108 -9.48 -4.62 3.15
N ILE A 109 -8.74 -4.02 4.08
CA ILE A 109 -9.09 -4.00 5.51
C ILE A 109 -9.47 -2.57 5.87
N SER A 110 -10.75 -2.34 6.18
CA SER A 110 -11.25 -1.02 6.51
C SER A 110 -11.06 -0.65 7.98
N ALA A 111 -10.98 -1.64 8.88
CA ALA A 111 -10.77 -1.44 10.31
C ALA A 111 -10.24 -2.71 10.99
N CYS A 112 -9.69 -2.55 12.20
CA CYS A 112 -9.24 -3.63 13.07
C CYS A 112 -10.02 -3.66 14.40
N GLN A 113 -10.11 -4.83 15.01
CA GLN A 113 -10.67 -5.08 16.34
C GLN A 113 -9.79 -6.01 17.16
N CYS A 114 -9.92 -5.91 18.47
CA CYS A 114 -9.37 -6.88 19.41
C CYS A 114 -10.39 -7.99 19.69
N VAL A 115 -10.10 -9.20 19.24
CA VAL A 115 -10.97 -10.38 19.43
C VAL A 115 -10.16 -11.43 20.17
N ALA A 116 -10.63 -11.86 21.34
CA ALA A 116 -9.95 -12.84 22.19
C ALA A 116 -8.46 -12.51 22.45
N GLY A 117 -8.16 -11.21 22.65
CA GLY A 117 -6.80 -10.74 22.88
C GLY A 117 -5.91 -10.71 21.64
N GLN A 118 -6.47 -10.85 20.44
CA GLN A 118 -5.77 -10.81 19.15
C GLN A 118 -6.38 -9.78 18.20
N CYS A 119 -5.52 -9.02 17.53
CA CYS A 119 -5.91 -8.09 16.49
C CYS A 119 -6.39 -8.85 15.26
N ALA A 120 -7.63 -8.60 14.88
CA ALA A 120 -8.27 -9.16 13.70
C ALA A 120 -8.87 -8.04 12.85
N ALA A 121 -9.08 -8.30 11.55
CA ALA A 121 -9.84 -7.41 10.70
C ALA A 121 -11.30 -7.34 11.19
N LYS A 122 -11.89 -6.15 11.19
CA LYS A 122 -13.34 -6.04 11.23
C LYS A 122 -13.83 -6.50 9.86
N ASP A 123 -14.67 -7.54 9.80
CA ASP A 123 -15.21 -8.01 8.53
C ASP A 123 -15.95 -6.86 7.83
N ALA A 124 -15.38 -6.36 6.74
CA ALA A 124 -16.15 -5.62 5.76
C ALA A 124 -17.11 -6.64 5.15
N GLN A 125 -18.41 -6.35 5.15
CA GLN A 125 -19.49 -7.20 4.63
C GLN A 125 -19.24 -7.62 3.16
N ALA A 126 -18.36 -8.59 2.94
CA ALA A 126 -18.01 -9.11 1.62
C ALA A 126 -18.47 -10.56 1.48
N ASP A 127 -18.66 -11.27 2.59
CA ASP A 127 -19.12 -12.66 2.61
C ASP A 127 -20.62 -12.81 2.92
N THR A 128 -21.34 -11.70 3.21
CA THR A 128 -22.81 -11.72 3.34
C THR A 128 -23.54 -11.69 1.99
N LEU A 129 -22.84 -11.35 0.89
CA LEU A 129 -23.38 -11.35 -0.48
C LEU A 129 -23.07 -12.63 -1.26
N ARG A 130 -22.31 -13.58 -0.70
CA ARG A 130 -22.09 -14.89 -1.31
C ARG A 130 -23.20 -15.82 -0.81
N PRO A 131 -24.17 -16.23 -1.65
CA PRO A 131 -25.14 -17.24 -1.26
C PRO A 131 -24.38 -18.51 -0.88
N ALA A 132 -24.71 -19.11 0.27
CA ALA A 132 -24.21 -20.43 0.62
C ALA A 132 -24.68 -21.41 -0.46
N THR A 133 -23.76 -22.01 -1.21
CA THR A 133 -24.09 -23.14 -2.08
C THR A 133 -24.63 -24.28 -1.22
N PRO A 134 -25.89 -24.72 -1.39
CA PRO A 134 -26.39 -25.88 -0.67
C PRO A 134 -25.56 -27.12 -1.06
N PRO A 135 -25.34 -28.06 -0.13
CA PRO A 135 -24.60 -29.28 -0.43
C PRO A 135 -25.38 -30.04 -1.51
N THR A 136 -24.73 -30.31 -2.64
CA THR A 136 -25.27 -31.14 -3.72
C THR A 136 -25.63 -32.50 -3.13
N GLU A 137 -26.93 -32.74 -2.98
CA GLU A 137 -27.51 -34.04 -2.69
C GLU A 137 -27.00 -35.02 -3.75
N MET A 138 -26.17 -35.98 -3.31
CA MET A 138 -25.66 -37.04 -4.16
C MET A 138 -26.83 -37.97 -4.49
N VAL A 139 -27.41 -37.77 -5.68
CA VAL A 139 -28.37 -38.70 -6.29
C VAL A 139 -27.63 -40.01 -6.56
N HIS A 140 -28.03 -41.07 -5.86
CA HIS A 140 -27.82 -42.47 -6.24
C HIS A 140 -29.19 -43.13 -6.40
#